data_AF-A0A5B9ML44-F1
#
_entry.id   AF-A0A5B9ML44-F1
#
_cell.length_a   1.000
_cell.length_b   1.000
_cell.length_c   1.000
_cell.angle_alpha   90.00
_cell.angle_beta   90.00
_cell.angle_gamma   90.00
#
_symmetry.space_group_name_H-M   'P 1'
#
loop_
_entity.id
_entity.type
_entity.pdbx_description
1 polymer ?
#
loop_
_entity_poly.entity_id
_entity_poly.type
_entity_poly.pdbx_seq_one_letter_code
_entity_poly.pdbx_strand_id
1 'polypeptide(L)'
;MSRDTAIQLIRGWGFAGLLVTCVAWSRPIVAQVQVPAQPPTDAKKNGQPPEKGTAEKDLADKAKFIAALDDIESQIVEQERYGEYGTAAVMKYVQELEREYFANEDALARLDESEVAAIGRRRQDLTARRQHLALLLWQLKRTGSQIGHPGFDSRKLTTQTHKLLSEHRSVMRDANLMKRFQSITRRLSLLSRQRITNSQLQYNFHFVHPTRPTSDRNVIPIPGPVPPDGAADGDFPDGPIQTLRQPIGNLIGLRWHDGRLSWDEAHWETPFAGFDLKTIQLQINTELEKRGINVPEQDRIVAQRNQRLFDTPRPILLFQDLQQIAANGKPPSRSYSTSGTSARSRFTVGDIEASIATSPQKREFTIREDSGPSRTLAVRSENDRSLRISLIGEHILLLDQYPDGSVRWVSIGDDVISEKASSFAKLYAQHPERIESELFSRLRHCGVDTPLQRFDRQLVSRVMDQIKGVDQPTRQRFAHLVTQIDSGNFADRQKAYRELSDNIESFSTLLLRTSDEDGRSAEATARLAELRKQSGERFLELDRLIESTGWLNDPRYLIGLGQRVRDDQSDLIAQRLESVTGQSFGDDWQRWQRWIAGR
;
A
#
# COMPACT_ATOMS: atom_id res chain seq x y z
N MET A 1 -22.07 32.66 10.34
CA MET A 1 -20.88 33.35 9.79
C MET A 1 -21.01 33.37 8.28
N SER A 2 -20.90 34.53 7.61
CA SER A 2 -20.98 34.60 6.14
C SER A 2 -19.80 33.88 5.50
N ARG A 3 -20.04 33.23 4.35
CA ARG A 3 -19.04 32.52 3.52
C ARG A 3 -17.77 33.37 3.28
N ASP A 4 -17.93 34.69 3.19
CA ASP A 4 -16.83 35.65 3.03
C ASP A 4 -15.89 35.75 4.25
N THR A 5 -16.39 35.52 5.47
CA THR A 5 -15.57 35.57 6.69
C THR A 5 -14.69 34.32 6.82
N ALA A 6 -15.16 33.16 6.33
CA ALA A 6 -14.36 31.94 6.27
C ALA A 6 -13.25 32.04 5.20
N ILE A 7 -13.54 32.66 4.06
CA ILE A 7 -12.55 32.90 2.99
C ILE A 7 -11.45 33.89 3.44
N GLN A 8 -11.79 34.90 4.26
CA GLN A 8 -10.77 35.81 4.81
C GLN A 8 -9.84 35.14 5.84
N LEU A 9 -10.33 34.18 6.63
CA LEU A 9 -9.49 33.40 7.56
C LEU A 9 -8.48 32.50 6.82
N ILE A 10 -8.84 32.00 5.63
CA ILE A 10 -7.95 31.18 4.78
C ILE A 10 -6.87 32.04 4.10
N ARG A 11 -7.17 33.31 3.78
CA ARG A 11 -6.19 34.25 3.17
C ARG A 11 -5.15 34.80 4.15
N GLY A 12 -5.37 34.68 5.46
CA GLY A 12 -4.42 35.16 6.48
C GLY A 12 -3.18 34.27 6.69
N TRP A 13 -3.10 33.11 6.04
CA TRP A 13 -2.02 32.13 6.25
C TRP A 13 -1.17 32.06 4.98
N GLY A 14 0.02 32.68 5.05
CA GLY A 14 0.91 32.92 3.92
C GLY A 14 1.29 31.67 3.13
N PHE A 15 0.79 31.59 1.90
CA PHE A 15 1.36 30.78 0.82
C PHE A 15 2.00 31.74 -0.18
N ALA A 16 3.31 31.93 -0.05
CA ALA A 16 4.12 32.66 -1.01
C ALA A 16 4.76 31.66 -1.99
N GLY A 17 4.50 31.85 -3.28
CA GLY A 17 5.40 31.48 -4.37
C GLY A 17 5.09 30.18 -5.12
N LEU A 18 4.38 30.29 -6.24
CA LEU A 18 4.96 30.01 -7.56
C LEU A 18 4.03 30.50 -8.67
N LEU A 19 4.50 31.51 -9.40
CA LEU A 19 3.82 32.19 -10.49
C LEU A 19 4.09 31.46 -11.81
N VAL A 20 2.98 31.10 -12.47
CA VAL A 20 2.68 31.12 -13.90
C VAL A 20 3.85 31.39 -14.86
N THR A 21 4.12 30.42 -15.74
CA THR A 21 4.56 30.68 -17.12
C THR A 21 3.66 29.93 -18.08
N CYS A 22 2.79 30.67 -18.77
CA CYS A 22 2.12 30.24 -19.98
C CYS A 22 3.13 30.27 -21.14
N VAL A 23 3.31 29.15 -21.82
CA VAL A 23 3.85 29.13 -23.20
C VAL A 23 2.89 28.32 -24.05
N ALA A 24 2.24 29.03 -24.97
CA ALA A 24 1.45 28.46 -26.05
C ALA A 24 2.36 28.09 -27.24
N TRP A 25 1.77 27.35 -28.19
CA TRP A 25 2.29 26.88 -29.49
C TRP A 25 2.90 25.46 -29.40
N SER A 26 2.48 24.46 -30.17
CA SER A 26 2.41 24.45 -31.64
C SER A 26 1.44 23.39 -32.22
N ARG A 27 0.82 23.74 -33.36
CA ARG A 27 0.00 22.88 -34.22
C ARG A 27 0.83 21.73 -34.86
N PRO A 28 0.24 20.57 -35.17
CA PRO A 28 0.91 19.55 -35.97
C PRO A 28 0.91 19.94 -37.47
N ILE A 29 2.10 20.08 -38.04
CA ILE A 29 2.30 20.12 -39.49
C ILE A 29 2.20 18.68 -40.01
N VAL A 30 1.11 18.37 -40.69
CA VAL A 30 0.99 17.16 -41.53
C VAL A 30 1.69 17.48 -42.85
N ALA A 31 2.96 17.09 -42.97
CA ALA A 31 3.65 17.09 -44.25
C ALA A 31 3.36 15.76 -44.96
N GLN A 32 2.45 15.79 -45.94
CA GLN A 32 2.32 14.72 -46.93
C GLN A 32 3.56 14.75 -47.84
N VAL A 33 4.44 13.77 -47.69
CA VAL A 33 5.52 13.50 -48.65
C VAL A 33 4.90 12.73 -49.81
N GLN A 34 4.52 13.43 -50.88
CA GLN A 34 4.27 12.81 -52.18
C GLN A 34 5.61 12.44 -52.81
N VAL A 35 5.88 11.14 -52.93
CA VAL A 35 6.96 10.60 -53.75
C VAL A 35 6.47 10.57 -55.21
N PRO A 36 7.07 11.32 -56.15
CA PRO A 36 6.75 11.17 -57.55
C PRO A 36 7.33 9.86 -58.08
N ALA A 37 6.48 9.02 -58.66
CA ALA A 37 6.89 7.86 -59.43
C ALA A 37 7.59 8.35 -60.72
N GLN A 38 8.89 8.11 -60.83
CA GLN A 38 9.61 8.21 -62.11
C GLN A 38 9.54 6.85 -62.84
N PRO A 39 9.29 6.84 -64.17
CA PRO A 39 9.34 5.63 -64.98
C PRO A 39 10.80 5.17 -65.18
N PRO A 40 11.04 3.88 -65.44
CA PRO A 40 12.37 3.37 -65.68
C PRO A 40 12.84 3.79 -67.08
N THR A 41 13.81 4.70 -67.14
CA THR A 41 14.60 4.92 -68.37
C THR A 41 15.64 3.81 -68.49
N ASP A 42 15.33 2.85 -69.35
CA ASP A 42 16.28 1.88 -69.91
C ASP A 42 17.31 2.62 -70.77
N ALA A 43 18.43 3.00 -70.16
CA ALA A 43 19.63 3.39 -70.87
C ALA A 43 20.56 2.18 -71.01
N LYS A 44 20.53 1.54 -72.19
CA LYS A 44 21.57 0.62 -72.65
C LYS A 44 22.93 1.34 -72.62
N LYS A 45 23.74 1.08 -71.59
CA LYS A 45 25.15 1.46 -71.58
C LYS A 45 25.98 0.36 -72.22
N ASN A 46 26.59 0.72 -73.33
CA ASN A 46 27.57 -0.03 -74.10
C ASN A 46 28.75 -0.48 -73.23
N GLY A 47 29.32 -1.61 -73.62
CA GLY A 47 30.43 -2.29 -72.96
C GLY A 47 31.68 -1.44 -72.81
N GLN A 48 31.83 -0.86 -71.62
CA GLN A 48 33.12 -0.44 -71.08
C GLN A 48 33.57 -1.56 -70.12
N PRO A 49 34.80 -2.09 -70.25
CA PRO A 49 35.29 -3.08 -69.32
C PRO A 49 35.23 -2.51 -67.89
N PRO A 50 34.80 -3.30 -66.89
CA PRO A 50 34.67 -2.80 -65.52
C PRO A 50 36.03 -2.23 -65.08
N GLU A 51 36.04 -0.93 -64.79
CA GLU A 51 37.19 -0.27 -64.18
C GLU A 51 37.59 -1.08 -62.94
N LYS A 52 38.87 -1.46 -62.85
CA LYS A 52 39.41 -2.26 -61.74
C LYS A 52 39.09 -1.68 -60.34
N GLY A 53 38.70 -0.40 -60.24
CA GLY A 53 38.27 0.24 -59.00
C GLY A 53 36.89 -0.18 -58.46
N THR A 54 36.01 -0.82 -59.24
CA THR A 54 34.69 -1.27 -58.73
C THR A 54 34.79 -2.54 -57.89
N ALA A 55 35.68 -3.47 -58.24
CA ALA A 55 35.85 -4.73 -57.52
C ALA A 55 36.48 -4.53 -56.12
N GLU A 56 37.46 -3.64 -56.00
CA GLU A 56 38.09 -3.30 -54.70
C GLU A 56 37.11 -2.59 -53.77
N LYS A 57 36.29 -1.68 -54.32
CA LYS A 57 35.25 -1.00 -53.55
C LYS A 57 34.17 -1.97 -53.07
N ASP A 58 33.71 -2.87 -53.92
CA ASP A 58 32.73 -3.90 -53.56
C ASP A 58 33.27 -4.86 -52.48
N LEU A 59 34.55 -5.21 -52.54
CA LEU A 59 35.24 -6.01 -51.51
C LEU A 59 35.32 -5.27 -50.17
N ALA A 60 35.69 -3.98 -50.18
CA ALA A 60 35.77 -3.15 -48.98
C ALA A 60 34.39 -2.94 -48.33
N ASP A 61 33.35 -2.68 -49.15
CA ASP A 61 31.98 -2.51 -48.67
C ASP A 61 31.40 -3.83 -48.13
N LYS A 62 31.75 -4.97 -48.74
CA LYS A 62 31.43 -6.31 -48.22
C LYS A 62 32.11 -6.58 -46.88
N ALA A 63 33.38 -6.23 -46.71
CA ALA A 63 34.11 -6.41 -45.45
C ALA A 63 33.50 -5.57 -44.31
N LYS A 64 33.16 -4.30 -44.59
CA LYS A 64 32.47 -3.41 -43.62
C LYS A 64 31.11 -3.97 -43.21
N PHE A 65 30.34 -4.48 -44.17
CA PHE A 65 29.05 -5.10 -43.90
C PHE A 65 29.19 -6.34 -43.01
N ILE A 66 30.16 -7.22 -43.30
CA ILE A 66 30.45 -8.39 -42.48
C ILE A 66 30.81 -7.99 -41.05
N ALA A 67 31.74 -7.05 -40.87
CA ALA A 67 32.15 -6.59 -39.54
C ALA A 67 30.97 -6.00 -38.74
N ALA A 68 30.07 -5.27 -39.40
CA ALA A 68 28.87 -4.74 -38.76
C ALA A 68 27.85 -5.84 -38.39
N LEU A 69 27.72 -6.89 -39.22
CA LEU A 69 26.92 -8.06 -38.86
C LEU A 69 27.52 -8.83 -37.68
N ASP A 70 28.85 -8.95 -37.62
CA ASP A 70 29.56 -9.60 -36.52
C ASP A 70 29.32 -8.86 -35.19
N ASP A 71 29.40 -7.53 -35.19
CA ASP A 71 29.10 -6.69 -34.01
C ASP A 71 27.64 -6.86 -33.53
N ILE A 72 26.67 -6.74 -34.45
CA ILE A 72 25.25 -6.93 -34.13
C ILE A 72 25.00 -8.35 -33.64
N GLU A 73 25.56 -9.36 -34.29
CA GLU A 73 25.41 -10.76 -33.90
C GLU A 73 26.04 -11.04 -32.54
N SER A 74 27.20 -10.46 -32.22
CA SER A 74 27.82 -10.55 -30.90
C SER A 74 26.90 -9.98 -29.81
N GLN A 75 26.32 -8.80 -30.04
CA GLN A 75 25.37 -8.17 -29.11
C GLN A 75 24.07 -8.98 -28.97
N ILE A 76 23.59 -9.61 -30.05
CA ILE A 76 22.43 -10.51 -30.02
C ILE A 76 22.77 -11.78 -29.24
N VAL A 77 23.91 -12.42 -29.48
CA VAL A 77 24.35 -13.64 -28.75
C VAL A 77 24.49 -13.34 -27.27
N GLU A 78 25.11 -12.21 -26.93
CA GLU A 78 25.20 -11.75 -25.54
C GLU A 78 23.80 -11.60 -24.93
N GLN A 79 22.88 -10.91 -25.60
CA GLN A 79 21.51 -10.75 -25.12
C GLN A 79 20.71 -12.05 -25.06
N GLU A 80 20.88 -12.95 -26.03
CA GLU A 80 20.26 -14.28 -26.04
C GLU A 80 20.76 -15.11 -24.88
N ARG A 81 22.06 -15.03 -24.56
CA ARG A 81 22.62 -15.64 -23.35
C ARG A 81 21.91 -15.12 -22.10
N TYR A 82 21.67 -13.80 -22.00
CA TYR A 82 20.85 -13.21 -20.92
C TYR A 82 19.38 -13.68 -20.93
N GLY A 83 18.77 -13.87 -22.12
CA GLY A 83 17.39 -14.33 -22.27
C GLY A 83 17.19 -15.82 -21.98
N GLU A 84 18.18 -16.65 -22.32
CA GLU A 84 18.27 -18.09 -22.04
C GLU A 84 18.35 -18.34 -20.53
N TYR A 85 18.89 -17.41 -19.75
CA TYR A 85 18.85 -17.41 -18.27
C TYR A 85 17.45 -17.09 -17.69
N GLY A 86 16.37 -17.51 -18.36
CA GLY A 86 15.14 -17.82 -17.63
C GLY A 86 14.03 -16.80 -17.68
N THR A 87 13.91 -15.96 -18.72
CA THR A 87 12.68 -15.12 -18.86
C THR A 87 11.42 -15.99 -18.87
N ALA A 88 11.41 -17.08 -19.64
CA ALA A 88 10.27 -18.01 -19.68
C ALA A 88 10.04 -18.72 -18.34
N ALA A 89 11.12 -19.11 -17.65
CA ALA A 89 11.04 -19.82 -16.38
C ALA A 89 10.64 -18.88 -15.21
N VAL A 90 11.07 -17.62 -15.23
CA VAL A 90 10.59 -16.53 -14.36
C VAL A 90 9.10 -16.28 -14.62
N MET A 91 8.68 -16.15 -15.88
CA MET A 91 7.26 -15.98 -16.21
C MET A 91 6.40 -17.16 -15.74
N LYS A 92 6.90 -18.39 -15.91
CA LYS A 92 6.24 -19.58 -15.37
C LYS A 92 6.13 -19.51 -13.85
N TYR A 93 7.18 -19.08 -13.16
CA TYR A 93 7.16 -18.92 -11.70
C TYR A 93 6.21 -17.82 -11.25
N VAL A 94 6.16 -16.68 -11.96
CA VAL A 94 5.15 -15.62 -11.74
C VAL A 94 3.74 -16.20 -11.86
N GLN A 95 3.44 -16.96 -12.91
CA GLN A 95 2.12 -17.57 -13.11
C GLN A 95 1.76 -18.61 -12.04
N GLU A 96 2.75 -19.30 -11.46
CA GLU A 96 2.53 -20.23 -10.34
C GLU A 96 2.18 -19.47 -9.05
N LEU A 97 2.94 -18.42 -8.73
CA LEU A 97 2.69 -17.57 -7.58
C LEU A 97 1.36 -16.81 -7.71
N GLU A 98 0.99 -16.32 -8.90
CA GLU A 98 -0.31 -15.68 -9.17
C GLU A 98 -1.46 -16.66 -8.94
N ARG A 99 -1.35 -17.90 -9.43
CA ARG A 99 -2.36 -18.94 -9.19
C ARG A 99 -2.53 -19.22 -7.70
N GLU A 100 -1.43 -19.33 -6.96
CA GLU A 100 -1.47 -19.53 -5.50
C GLU A 100 -2.08 -18.31 -4.79
N TYR A 101 -1.72 -17.10 -5.21
CA TYR A 101 -2.26 -15.86 -4.67
C TYR A 101 -3.79 -15.82 -4.79
N PHE A 102 -4.31 -16.02 -6.00
CA PHE A 102 -5.75 -15.98 -6.25
C PHE A 102 -6.48 -17.14 -5.55
N ALA A 103 -5.86 -18.32 -5.42
CA ALA A 103 -6.43 -19.41 -4.64
C ALA A 103 -6.56 -19.05 -3.14
N ASN A 104 -5.59 -18.34 -2.56
CA ASN A 104 -5.68 -17.84 -1.19
C ASN A 104 -6.74 -16.74 -1.04
N GLU A 105 -6.86 -15.85 -2.03
CA GLU A 105 -7.90 -14.82 -2.06
C GLU A 105 -9.31 -15.43 -2.12
N ASP A 106 -9.52 -16.41 -3.02
CA ASP A 106 -10.77 -17.16 -3.10
C ASP A 106 -11.07 -17.93 -1.81
N ALA A 107 -10.04 -18.51 -1.17
CA ALA A 107 -10.19 -19.19 0.11
C ALA A 107 -10.62 -18.21 1.22
N LEU A 108 -10.02 -17.03 1.29
CA LEU A 108 -10.42 -15.98 2.23
C LEU A 108 -11.86 -15.51 2.00
N ALA A 109 -12.28 -15.36 0.73
CA ALA A 109 -13.63 -14.96 0.39
C ALA A 109 -14.69 -16.02 0.74
N ARG A 110 -14.32 -17.30 0.84
CA ARG A 110 -15.21 -18.41 1.19
C ARG A 110 -15.27 -18.72 2.69
N LEU A 111 -14.45 -18.09 3.52
CA LEU A 111 -14.53 -18.27 4.97
C LEU A 111 -15.84 -17.64 5.48
N ASP A 112 -16.88 -18.46 5.58
CA ASP A 112 -18.18 -18.11 6.15
C ASP A 112 -18.09 -17.85 7.65
N GLU A 113 -18.75 -16.82 8.17
CA GLU A 113 -18.51 -16.29 9.52
C GLU A 113 -19.00 -17.18 10.69
N SER A 114 -19.61 -18.33 10.39
CA SER A 114 -20.28 -19.20 11.36
C SER A 114 -19.35 -19.96 12.33
N GLU A 115 -18.03 -20.06 12.06
CA GLU A 115 -17.04 -20.77 12.92
C GLU A 115 -15.90 -19.88 13.45
N VAL A 116 -16.23 -18.87 14.26
CA VAL A 116 -15.40 -17.72 14.66
C VAL A 116 -13.94 -18.02 15.05
N ALA A 117 -13.67 -19.07 15.84
CA ALA A 117 -12.34 -19.30 16.42
C ALA A 117 -11.36 -20.02 15.48
N ALA A 118 -11.79 -21.09 14.81
CA ALA A 118 -10.96 -21.81 13.83
C ALA A 118 -10.70 -20.96 12.57
N ILE A 119 -11.68 -20.12 12.21
CA ILE A 119 -11.56 -19.14 11.14
C ILE A 119 -10.53 -18.07 11.47
N GLY A 120 -10.42 -17.62 12.72
CA GLY A 120 -9.47 -16.57 13.09
C GLY A 120 -8.03 -16.90 12.69
N ARG A 121 -7.52 -18.06 13.15
CA ARG A 121 -6.17 -18.51 12.81
C ARG A 121 -6.00 -18.77 11.31
N ARG A 122 -6.94 -19.51 10.71
CA ARG A 122 -6.89 -19.82 9.26
C ARG A 122 -6.91 -18.55 8.40
N ARG A 123 -7.74 -17.57 8.74
CA ARG A 123 -7.83 -16.27 8.05
C ARG A 123 -6.52 -15.50 8.21
N GLN A 124 -5.93 -15.50 9.39
CA GLN A 124 -4.64 -14.87 9.64
C GLN A 124 -3.54 -15.53 8.79
N ASP A 125 -3.46 -16.86 8.78
CA ASP A 125 -2.48 -17.62 8.00
C ASP A 125 -2.64 -17.37 6.49
N LEU A 126 -3.86 -17.43 5.97
CA LEU A 126 -4.15 -17.14 4.56
C LEU A 126 -3.83 -15.68 4.21
N THR A 127 -4.11 -14.74 5.11
CA THR A 127 -3.80 -13.32 4.90
C THR A 127 -2.30 -13.08 4.86
N ALA A 128 -1.56 -13.64 5.82
CA ALA A 128 -0.11 -13.57 5.87
C ALA A 128 0.53 -14.22 4.65
N ARG A 129 0.04 -15.41 4.24
CA ARG A 129 0.52 -16.10 3.03
C ARG A 129 0.24 -15.28 1.78
N ARG A 130 -0.95 -14.70 1.65
CA ARG A 130 -1.31 -13.83 0.52
C ARG A 130 -0.41 -12.61 0.43
N GLN A 131 -0.13 -11.94 1.55
CA GLN A 131 0.80 -10.79 1.59
C GLN A 131 2.23 -11.20 1.24
N HIS A 132 2.69 -12.35 1.73
CA HIS A 132 4.00 -12.91 1.36
C HIS A 132 4.10 -13.20 -0.13
N LEU A 133 3.07 -13.79 -0.73
CA LEU A 133 2.98 -14.04 -2.17
C LEU A 133 2.98 -12.74 -2.98
N ALA A 134 2.30 -11.69 -2.50
CA ALA A 134 2.32 -10.37 -3.13
C ALA A 134 3.73 -9.78 -3.20
N LEU A 135 4.50 -9.87 -2.10
CA LEU A 135 5.89 -9.46 -2.04
C LEU A 135 6.79 -10.27 -2.98
N LEU A 136 6.63 -11.60 -2.98
CA LEU A 136 7.39 -12.48 -3.87
C LEU A 136 7.10 -12.14 -5.33
N LEU A 137 5.83 -11.97 -5.69
CA LEU A 137 5.43 -11.57 -7.04
C LEU A 137 6.02 -10.22 -7.43
N TRP A 138 5.91 -9.23 -6.56
CA TRP A 138 6.47 -7.90 -6.78
C TRP A 138 7.98 -7.95 -7.02
N GLN A 139 8.72 -8.59 -6.12
CA GLN A 139 10.17 -8.67 -6.23
C GLN A 139 10.60 -9.53 -7.42
N LEU A 140 9.88 -10.62 -7.73
CA LEU A 140 10.16 -11.47 -8.88
C LEU A 140 9.91 -10.75 -10.20
N LYS A 141 8.80 -10.01 -10.33
CA LYS A 141 8.53 -9.18 -11.53
C LYS A 141 9.59 -8.10 -11.70
N ARG A 142 10.03 -7.49 -10.59
CA ARG A 142 11.15 -6.54 -10.57
C ARG A 142 12.46 -7.20 -11.02
N THR A 143 12.87 -8.32 -10.43
CA THR A 143 14.07 -9.06 -10.82
C THR A 143 13.99 -9.50 -12.27
N GLY A 144 12.85 -10.06 -12.70
CA GLY A 144 12.58 -10.47 -14.08
C GLY A 144 12.74 -9.34 -15.09
N SER A 145 12.29 -8.14 -14.74
CA SER A 145 12.49 -6.95 -15.59
C SER A 145 13.95 -6.51 -15.74
N GLN A 146 14.84 -7.00 -14.86
CA GLN A 146 16.26 -6.66 -14.82
C GLN A 146 17.16 -7.75 -15.41
N ILE A 147 16.64 -8.95 -15.70
CA ILE A 147 17.43 -10.08 -16.26
C ILE A 147 17.91 -9.79 -17.70
N GLY A 148 17.38 -8.77 -18.37
CA GLY A 148 17.92 -8.29 -19.66
C GLY A 148 19.17 -7.43 -19.51
N HIS A 149 20.11 -7.50 -20.46
CA HIS A 149 21.34 -6.70 -20.43
C HIS A 149 20.99 -5.19 -20.36
N PRO A 150 21.45 -4.45 -19.33
CA PRO A 150 21.05 -3.06 -19.09
C PRO A 150 21.48 -2.07 -20.18
N GLY A 151 22.43 -2.45 -21.04
CA GLY A 151 22.86 -1.68 -22.21
C GLY A 151 22.23 -2.11 -23.53
N PHE A 152 21.43 -3.18 -23.56
CA PHE A 152 20.84 -3.68 -24.80
C PHE A 152 19.63 -2.83 -25.20
N ASP A 153 19.80 -2.02 -26.26
CA ASP A 153 18.69 -1.31 -26.88
C ASP A 153 18.32 -1.95 -28.22
N SER A 154 17.28 -2.81 -28.17
CA SER A 154 16.74 -3.45 -29.37
C SER A 154 16.35 -2.43 -30.45
N ARG A 155 15.92 -1.21 -30.09
CA ARG A 155 15.55 -0.18 -31.07
C ARG A 155 16.78 0.36 -31.79
N LYS A 156 17.86 0.61 -31.04
CA LYS A 156 19.15 1.03 -31.61
C LYS A 156 19.67 -0.04 -32.58
N LEU A 157 19.65 -1.31 -32.17
CA LEU A 157 20.08 -2.41 -33.03
C LEU A 157 19.19 -2.56 -34.26
N THR A 158 17.86 -2.47 -34.13
CA THR A 158 16.94 -2.51 -35.28
C THR A 158 17.22 -1.37 -36.25
N THR A 159 17.49 -0.17 -35.72
CA THR A 159 17.86 0.99 -36.53
C THR A 159 19.20 0.79 -37.23
N GLN A 160 20.20 0.24 -36.54
CA GLN A 160 21.50 -0.12 -37.12
C GLN A 160 21.36 -1.17 -38.23
N THR A 161 20.56 -2.23 -38.01
CA THR A 161 20.28 -3.26 -39.01
C THR A 161 19.58 -2.69 -40.25
N HIS A 162 18.60 -1.80 -40.07
CA HIS A 162 17.95 -1.12 -41.20
C HIS A 162 18.89 -0.17 -41.95
N LYS A 163 19.77 0.53 -41.24
CA LYS A 163 20.79 1.38 -41.83
C LYS A 163 21.79 0.57 -42.67
N LEU A 164 22.23 -0.59 -42.17
CA LEU A 164 23.09 -1.50 -42.93
C LEU A 164 22.42 -1.98 -44.23
N LEU A 165 21.11 -2.26 -44.20
CA LEU A 165 20.36 -2.62 -45.40
C LEU A 165 20.32 -1.48 -46.43
N SER A 166 20.18 -0.23 -46.00
CA SER A 166 20.15 0.91 -46.93
C SER A 166 21.52 1.25 -47.49
N GLU A 167 22.58 1.15 -46.68
CA GLU A 167 23.95 1.51 -47.06
C GLU A 167 24.64 0.44 -47.92
N HIS A 168 24.28 -0.84 -47.78
CA HIS A 168 24.97 -1.97 -48.43
C HIS A 168 24.07 -2.80 -49.38
N ARG A 169 23.14 -2.15 -50.11
CA ARG A 169 22.21 -2.84 -51.03
C ARG A 169 22.90 -3.71 -52.09
N SER A 170 24.09 -3.33 -52.57
CA SER A 170 24.85 -4.10 -53.56
C SER A 170 25.39 -5.42 -52.99
N VAL A 171 25.86 -5.40 -51.74
CA VAL A 171 26.41 -6.55 -51.01
C VAL A 171 25.33 -7.61 -50.75
N MET A 172 24.07 -7.19 -50.63
CA MET A 172 22.92 -8.07 -50.41
C MET A 172 22.57 -8.99 -51.59
N ARG A 173 23.24 -8.85 -52.74
CA ARG A 173 23.14 -9.83 -53.85
C ARG A 173 23.80 -11.16 -53.52
N ASP A 174 24.72 -11.19 -52.55
CA ASP A 174 25.32 -12.42 -52.03
C ASP A 174 24.29 -13.20 -51.20
N ALA A 175 23.91 -14.39 -51.70
CA ALA A 175 22.88 -15.21 -51.09
C ALA A 175 23.21 -15.65 -49.65
N ASN A 176 24.49 -15.82 -49.31
CA ASN A 176 24.89 -16.24 -47.96
C ASN A 176 24.76 -15.08 -46.97
N LEU A 177 25.18 -13.87 -47.38
CA LEU A 177 25.05 -12.68 -46.55
C LEU A 177 23.60 -12.29 -46.33
N MET A 178 22.76 -12.43 -47.36
CA MET A 178 21.31 -12.22 -47.24
C MET A 178 20.69 -13.19 -46.23
N LYS A 179 21.03 -14.49 -46.29
CA LYS A 179 20.56 -15.49 -45.31
C LYS A 179 20.99 -15.14 -43.88
N ARG A 180 22.25 -14.73 -43.70
CA ARG A 180 22.77 -14.31 -42.38
C ARG A 180 22.04 -13.08 -41.85
N PHE A 181 21.84 -12.06 -42.69
CA PHE A 181 21.09 -10.86 -42.35
C PHE A 181 19.63 -11.17 -41.95
N GLN A 182 18.96 -12.06 -42.70
CA GLN A 182 17.61 -12.51 -42.37
C GLN A 182 17.55 -13.24 -41.02
N SER A 183 18.56 -14.07 -40.71
CA SER A 183 18.67 -14.74 -39.40
C SER A 183 18.83 -13.74 -38.26
N ILE A 184 19.74 -12.77 -38.40
CA ILE A 184 19.97 -11.69 -37.44
C ILE A 184 18.68 -10.88 -37.23
N THR A 185 17.99 -10.50 -38.30
CA THR A 185 16.74 -9.74 -38.23
C THR A 185 15.64 -10.53 -37.52
N ARG A 186 15.54 -11.84 -37.79
CA ARG A 186 14.58 -12.73 -37.10
C ARG A 186 14.88 -12.83 -35.61
N ARG A 187 16.14 -13.05 -35.23
CA ARG A 187 16.59 -13.11 -33.82
C ARG A 187 16.32 -11.79 -33.10
N LEU A 188 16.63 -10.66 -33.73
CA LEU A 188 16.36 -9.33 -33.20
C LEU A 188 14.84 -9.08 -33.00
N SER A 189 14.00 -9.54 -33.93
CA SER A 189 12.54 -9.49 -33.76
C SER A 189 12.08 -10.33 -32.57
N LEU A 190 12.66 -11.50 -32.32
CA LEU A 190 12.34 -12.33 -31.16
C LEU A 190 12.76 -11.65 -29.86
N LEU A 191 13.98 -11.09 -29.79
CA LEU A 191 14.46 -10.31 -28.66
C LEU A 191 13.58 -9.07 -28.39
N SER A 192 13.11 -8.40 -29.45
CA SER A 192 12.19 -7.28 -29.29
C SER A 192 10.82 -7.70 -28.75
N ARG A 193 10.31 -8.89 -29.11
CA ARG A 193 9.08 -9.45 -28.53
C ARG A 193 9.29 -9.82 -27.07
N GLN A 194 10.40 -10.47 -26.73
CA GLN A 194 10.76 -10.75 -25.34
C GLN A 194 10.89 -9.48 -24.51
N ARG A 195 11.46 -8.40 -25.08
CA ARG A 195 11.49 -7.07 -24.43
C ARG A 195 10.08 -6.55 -24.15
N ILE A 196 9.12 -6.74 -25.05
CA ILE A 196 7.73 -6.34 -24.81
C ILE A 196 7.17 -7.15 -23.63
N THR A 197 7.37 -8.46 -23.59
CA THR A 197 6.98 -9.30 -22.45
C THR A 197 7.67 -8.86 -21.14
N ASN A 198 8.96 -8.52 -21.18
CA ASN A 198 9.69 -8.01 -20.01
C ASN A 198 9.22 -6.60 -19.62
N SER A 199 8.78 -5.78 -20.57
CA SER A 199 8.16 -4.50 -20.27
C SER A 199 6.79 -4.67 -19.62
N GLN A 200 6.02 -5.71 -19.97
CA GLN A 200 4.80 -6.05 -19.24
C GLN A 200 5.08 -6.40 -17.77
N LEU A 201 6.23 -7.04 -17.48
CA LEU A 201 6.69 -7.21 -16.09
C LEU A 201 7.01 -5.88 -15.39
N GLN A 202 7.50 -4.87 -16.12
CA GLN A 202 7.77 -3.53 -15.58
C GLN A 202 6.47 -2.74 -15.30
N TYR A 203 5.44 -2.93 -16.11
CA TYR A 203 4.16 -2.22 -15.97
C TYR A 203 3.20 -2.86 -14.97
N ASN A 204 3.38 -4.15 -14.63
CA ASN A 204 2.66 -4.84 -13.56
C ASN A 204 3.38 -4.73 -12.21
N PHE A 205 3.99 -3.58 -11.94
CA PHE A 205 4.67 -3.28 -10.69
C PHE A 205 3.65 -2.71 -9.72
N HIS A 206 2.82 -3.59 -9.17
CA HIS A 206 2.00 -3.27 -8.02
C HIS A 206 2.28 -4.33 -6.95
N PHE A 207 2.30 -3.94 -5.67
CA PHE A 207 1.98 -4.91 -4.62
C PHE A 207 0.65 -5.52 -5.05
N VAL A 208 0.58 -6.86 -5.18
CA VAL A 208 -0.68 -7.51 -5.56
C VAL A 208 -1.63 -7.30 -4.40
N HIS A 209 -2.41 -6.24 -4.55
CA HIS A 209 -3.32 -5.78 -3.55
C HIS A 209 -4.54 -6.67 -3.59
N PRO A 210 -5.06 -7.11 -2.43
CA PRO A 210 -6.37 -7.70 -2.43
C PRO A 210 -7.31 -6.64 -2.94
N THR A 211 -7.95 -6.88 -4.08
CA THR A 211 -9.13 -6.09 -4.39
C THR A 211 -10.03 -6.26 -3.17
N ARG A 212 -10.33 -5.17 -2.44
CA ARG A 212 -11.55 -5.20 -1.61
C ARG A 212 -12.60 -5.75 -2.55
N PRO A 213 -13.33 -6.82 -2.19
CA PRO A 213 -14.31 -7.40 -3.09
C PRO A 213 -15.11 -6.24 -3.63
N THR A 214 -14.98 -6.00 -4.95
CA THR A 214 -15.84 -5.06 -5.63
C THR A 214 -17.22 -5.48 -5.20
N SER A 215 -17.97 -4.54 -4.64
CA SER A 215 -19.33 -4.71 -4.12
C SER A 215 -20.33 -5.31 -5.12
N ASP A 216 -19.88 -5.69 -6.32
CA ASP A 216 -20.59 -6.36 -7.40
C ASP A 216 -20.71 -7.89 -7.27
N ARG A 217 -20.12 -8.54 -6.26
CA ARG A 217 -20.45 -9.94 -5.95
C ARG A 217 -21.36 -9.99 -4.74
N ASN A 218 -22.60 -10.44 -4.97
CA ASN A 218 -23.71 -10.74 -4.06
C ASN A 218 -23.32 -11.47 -2.75
N VAL A 219 -22.47 -10.86 -1.93
CA VAL A 219 -22.37 -11.13 -0.50
C VAL A 219 -23.43 -10.22 0.09
N ILE A 220 -24.50 -10.80 0.63
CA ILE A 220 -25.45 -10.06 1.46
C ILE A 220 -24.59 -9.43 2.56
N PRO A 221 -24.43 -8.09 2.59
CA PRO A 221 -23.70 -7.48 3.68
C PRO A 221 -24.42 -7.92 4.95
N ILE A 222 -23.69 -8.53 5.88
CA ILE A 222 -24.14 -8.50 7.27
C ILE A 222 -24.44 -7.03 7.53
N PRO A 223 -25.61 -6.67 8.07
CA PRO A 223 -25.88 -5.29 8.43
C PRO A 223 -24.89 -4.93 9.53
N GLY A 224 -23.69 -4.48 9.14
CA GLY A 224 -23.08 -3.34 9.79
C GLY A 224 -24.17 -2.26 9.89
N PRO A 225 -24.10 -1.40 10.90
CA PRO A 225 -25.15 -0.42 11.13
C PRO A 225 -25.59 0.14 9.80
N VAL A 226 -26.85 -0.10 9.44
CA VAL A 226 -27.48 0.63 8.34
C VAL A 226 -27.15 2.07 8.69
N PRO A 227 -26.28 2.76 7.92
CA PRO A 227 -26.01 4.15 8.20
C PRO A 227 -27.39 4.80 8.28
N PRO A 228 -27.71 5.50 9.38
CA PRO A 228 -29.08 5.93 9.67
C PRO A 228 -29.69 6.46 8.38
N ASP A 229 -30.81 5.86 7.96
CA ASP A 229 -31.40 5.98 6.62
C ASP A 229 -31.14 7.37 6.03
N GLY A 230 -30.13 7.49 5.15
CA GLY A 230 -29.68 8.76 4.59
C GLY A 230 -28.17 9.02 4.57
N ALA A 231 -27.35 8.33 5.39
CA ALA A 231 -25.88 8.42 5.30
C ALA A 231 -25.27 7.34 4.38
N ALA A 232 -25.84 7.17 3.18
CA ALA A 232 -25.09 6.62 2.06
C ALA A 232 -23.77 7.40 1.95
N ASP A 233 -22.68 6.78 1.46
CA ASP A 233 -21.44 7.49 1.11
C ASP A 233 -21.78 8.77 0.33
N GLY A 234 -21.92 9.87 1.07
CA GLY A 234 -22.82 10.94 0.64
C GLY A 234 -22.18 11.72 -0.47
N ASP A 235 -22.81 11.80 -1.64
CA ASP A 235 -22.59 12.75 -2.74
C ASP A 235 -21.14 13.14 -3.11
N PHE A 236 -20.09 12.44 -2.65
CA PHE A 236 -18.73 12.76 -3.04
C PHE A 236 -18.51 12.22 -4.44
N PRO A 237 -18.27 13.09 -5.43
CA PRO A 237 -18.03 12.64 -6.78
C PRO A 237 -16.78 11.78 -6.82
N ASP A 238 -16.89 10.61 -7.44
CA ASP A 238 -15.73 9.78 -7.74
C ASP A 238 -14.77 10.54 -8.67
N GLY A 239 -13.48 10.46 -8.38
CA GLY A 239 -12.43 11.04 -9.20
C GLY A 239 -11.14 10.22 -9.11
N PRO A 240 -10.04 10.72 -9.70
CA PRO A 240 -8.78 9.99 -9.76
C PRO A 240 -8.24 9.52 -8.38
N ILE A 241 -8.41 10.28 -7.30
CA ILE A 241 -8.00 9.91 -5.94
C ILE A 241 -8.76 8.67 -5.43
N GLN A 242 -10.05 8.50 -5.74
CA GLN A 242 -10.85 7.34 -5.31
C GLN A 242 -10.34 6.07 -5.97
N THR A 243 -9.91 6.14 -7.23
CA THR A 243 -9.29 5.01 -7.92
C THR A 243 -7.98 4.57 -7.25
N LEU A 244 -7.36 5.47 -6.49
CA LEU A 244 -6.13 5.27 -5.73
C LEU A 244 -6.38 5.09 -4.23
N ARG A 245 -7.62 4.89 -3.78
CA ARG A 245 -7.96 4.80 -2.36
C ARG A 245 -7.11 3.80 -1.59
N GLN A 246 -6.87 2.64 -2.18
CA GLN A 246 -6.14 1.55 -1.54
C GLN A 246 -4.64 1.84 -1.38
N PRO A 247 -3.89 2.21 -2.44
CA PRO A 247 -2.49 2.58 -2.27
C PRO A 247 -2.29 3.84 -1.41
N ILE A 248 -3.26 4.77 -1.37
CA ILE A 248 -3.25 5.88 -0.40
C ILE A 248 -3.39 5.34 1.04
N GLY A 249 -4.29 4.39 1.28
CA GLY A 249 -4.49 3.81 2.61
C GLY A 249 -3.27 3.08 3.14
N ASN A 250 -2.50 2.44 2.27
CA ASN A 250 -1.22 1.83 2.64
C ASN A 250 -0.18 2.88 3.08
N LEU A 251 -0.27 4.10 2.57
CA LEU A 251 0.61 5.21 2.94
C LEU A 251 0.13 5.95 4.19
N ILE A 252 -1.18 6.11 4.34
CA ILE A 252 -1.79 6.94 5.37
C ILE A 252 -2.72 6.08 6.23
N GLY A 253 -2.11 5.42 7.21
CA GLY A 253 -2.82 4.84 8.35
C GLY A 253 -2.88 5.83 9.50
N LEU A 254 -4.05 5.98 10.10
CA LEU A 254 -4.24 6.73 11.34
C LEU A 254 -4.51 5.75 12.47
N ARG A 255 -3.89 5.99 13.63
CA ARG A 255 -4.11 5.20 14.85
C ARG A 255 -4.37 6.07 16.06
N TRP A 256 -4.91 5.45 17.10
CA TRP A 256 -5.06 6.08 18.41
C TRP A 256 -3.74 5.98 19.18
N HIS A 257 -3.28 7.09 19.75
CA HIS A 257 -2.12 7.08 20.63
C HIS A 257 -2.31 8.12 21.74
N ASP A 258 -2.46 7.66 22.97
CA ASP A 258 -2.59 8.51 24.17
C ASP A 258 -3.68 9.60 24.03
N GLY A 259 -4.85 9.20 23.52
CA GLY A 259 -5.99 10.08 23.30
C GLY A 259 -5.84 11.07 22.14
N ARG A 260 -4.83 10.86 21.29
CA ARG A 260 -4.55 11.64 20.08
C ARG A 260 -4.68 10.77 18.84
N LEU A 261 -4.81 11.42 17.68
CA LEU A 261 -4.54 10.76 16.40
C LEU A 261 -3.06 10.90 16.07
N SER A 262 -2.49 9.82 15.56
CA SER A 262 -1.13 9.81 15.02
C SER A 262 -1.10 9.10 13.68
N TRP A 263 -0.14 9.45 12.84
CA TRP A 263 0.14 8.69 11.63
C TRP A 263 0.80 7.38 12.04
N ASP A 264 0.15 6.26 11.73
CA ASP A 264 0.64 4.93 12.06
C ASP A 264 1.82 4.54 11.15
N GLU A 265 3.02 4.59 11.71
CA GLU A 265 4.23 4.12 11.01
C GLU A 265 4.33 2.60 10.94
N ALA A 266 3.81 1.92 11.95
CA ALA A 266 3.80 0.46 11.97
C ALA A 266 2.91 -0.08 10.84
N HIS A 267 1.92 0.71 10.40
CA HIS A 267 1.11 0.40 9.23
C HIS A 267 1.92 0.18 7.95
N TRP A 268 3.07 0.84 7.80
CA TRP A 268 3.95 0.63 6.63
C TRP A 268 4.62 -0.74 6.62
N GLU A 269 4.59 -1.48 7.74
CA GLU A 269 5.04 -2.86 7.82
C GLU A 269 3.99 -3.83 7.28
N THR A 270 2.69 -3.47 7.36
CA THR A 270 1.57 -4.34 7.02
C THR A 270 1.63 -4.88 5.58
N PRO A 271 1.88 -4.06 4.55
CA PRO A 271 2.01 -4.56 3.17
C PRO A 271 3.19 -5.53 2.97
N PHE A 272 4.14 -5.56 3.91
CA PHE A 272 5.31 -6.43 3.86
C PHE A 272 5.16 -7.68 4.74
N ALA A 273 4.05 -7.83 5.48
CA ALA A 273 3.80 -8.97 6.37
C ALA A 273 4.98 -9.32 7.31
N GLY A 274 5.73 -8.32 7.76
CA GLY A 274 6.91 -8.50 8.60
C GLY A 274 8.14 -9.10 7.91
N PHE A 275 8.10 -9.33 6.59
CA PHE A 275 9.25 -9.84 5.84
C PHE A 275 10.21 -8.71 5.43
N ASP A 276 11.49 -8.92 5.71
CA ASP A 276 12.55 -8.09 5.17
C ASP A 276 12.77 -8.36 3.67
N LEU A 277 13.04 -7.29 2.91
CA LEU A 277 13.22 -7.39 1.46
C LEU A 277 14.44 -8.22 1.06
N LYS A 278 15.49 -8.28 1.89
CA LYS A 278 16.65 -9.15 1.61
C LYS A 278 16.26 -10.62 1.73
N THR A 279 15.43 -10.96 2.72
CA THR A 279 14.89 -12.31 2.89
C THR A 279 14.03 -12.71 1.69
N ILE A 280 13.16 -11.80 1.21
CA ILE A 280 12.35 -12.05 0.00
C ILE A 280 13.24 -12.24 -1.24
N GLN A 281 14.27 -11.42 -1.42
CA GLN A 281 15.21 -11.57 -2.53
C GLN A 281 15.97 -12.91 -2.47
N LEU A 282 16.42 -13.31 -1.29
CA LEU A 282 17.12 -14.58 -1.09
C LEU A 282 16.21 -15.76 -1.45
N GLN A 283 14.96 -15.74 -0.97
CA GLN A 283 13.96 -16.77 -1.32
C GLN A 283 13.75 -16.87 -2.84
N ILE A 284 13.62 -15.73 -3.52
CA ILE A 284 13.49 -15.70 -4.98
C ILE A 284 14.73 -16.27 -5.65
N ASN A 285 15.93 -15.87 -5.24
CA ASN A 285 17.17 -16.38 -5.83
C ASN A 285 17.28 -17.89 -5.65
N THR A 286 16.98 -18.42 -4.47
CA THR A 286 16.96 -19.87 -4.21
C THR A 286 15.95 -20.60 -5.08
N GLU A 287 14.74 -20.05 -5.27
CA GLU A 287 13.72 -20.66 -6.13
C GLU A 287 14.04 -20.57 -7.62
N LEU A 288 14.70 -19.50 -8.05
CA LEU A 288 15.21 -19.34 -9.42
C LEU A 288 16.36 -20.33 -9.68
N GLU A 289 17.29 -20.49 -8.73
CA GLU A 289 18.40 -21.43 -8.85
C GLU A 289 17.91 -22.87 -8.99
N LYS A 290 16.92 -23.29 -8.18
CA LYS A 290 16.25 -24.60 -8.31
C LYS A 290 15.64 -24.83 -9.70
N ARG A 291 15.29 -23.76 -10.41
CA ARG A 291 14.73 -23.78 -11.76
C ARG A 291 15.79 -23.64 -12.85
N GLY A 292 17.08 -23.72 -12.49
CA GLY A 292 18.21 -23.59 -13.40
C GLY A 292 18.53 -22.15 -13.81
N ILE A 293 18.01 -21.17 -13.09
CA ILE A 293 18.20 -19.74 -13.38
C ILE A 293 19.20 -19.18 -12.38
N ASN A 294 20.42 -18.95 -12.83
CA ASN A 294 21.43 -18.31 -12.01
C ASN A 294 21.34 -16.79 -12.19
N VAL A 295 20.85 -16.07 -11.17
CA VAL A 295 20.88 -14.61 -11.14
C VAL A 295 22.27 -14.20 -10.66
N PRO A 296 23.11 -13.55 -11.48
CA PRO A 296 24.47 -13.20 -11.08
C PRO A 296 24.45 -12.15 -9.96
N GLU A 297 24.50 -12.60 -8.71
CA GLU A 297 24.58 -11.72 -7.53
C GLU A 297 25.86 -10.86 -7.54
N GLN A 298 26.90 -11.36 -8.19
CA GLN A 298 28.18 -10.67 -8.38
C GLN A 298 28.12 -9.57 -9.46
N ASP A 299 27.02 -9.46 -10.22
CA ASP A 299 26.83 -8.33 -11.12
C ASP A 299 26.69 -7.05 -10.28
N ARG A 300 27.72 -6.20 -10.38
CA ARG A 300 27.81 -4.94 -9.64
C ARG A 300 26.58 -4.05 -9.85
N ILE A 301 25.94 -4.08 -11.02
CA ILE A 301 24.74 -3.29 -11.32
C ILE A 301 23.54 -3.85 -10.57
N VAL A 302 23.36 -5.18 -10.58
CA VAL A 302 22.27 -5.86 -9.85
C VAL A 302 22.44 -5.65 -8.35
N ALA A 303 23.65 -5.86 -7.81
CA ALA A 303 23.97 -5.63 -6.41
C ALA A 303 23.70 -4.17 -5.98
N GLN A 304 24.13 -3.18 -6.78
CA GLN A 304 23.86 -1.76 -6.48
C GLN A 304 22.36 -1.42 -6.53
N ARG A 305 21.59 -1.99 -7.46
CA ARG A 305 20.15 -1.78 -7.55
C ARG A 305 19.39 -2.39 -6.37
N ASN A 306 19.80 -3.60 -5.96
CA ASN A 306 19.24 -4.26 -4.78
C ASN A 306 19.60 -3.49 -3.51
N GLN A 307 20.85 -3.04 -3.37
CA GLN A 307 21.25 -2.22 -2.24
C GLN A 307 20.42 -0.94 -2.14
N ARG A 308 20.24 -0.21 -3.24
CA ARG A 308 19.35 0.97 -3.28
C ARG A 308 17.92 0.65 -2.88
N LEU A 309 17.41 -0.52 -3.27
CA LEU A 309 16.07 -0.98 -2.88
C LEU A 309 15.98 -1.19 -1.37
N PHE A 310 16.93 -1.94 -0.81
CA PHE A 310 16.95 -2.28 0.60
C PHE A 310 17.17 -1.06 1.49
N ASP A 311 17.88 -0.05 1.00
CA ASP A 311 18.11 1.21 1.69
C ASP A 311 16.96 2.21 1.51
N THR A 312 16.00 1.94 0.62
CA THR A 312 14.87 2.84 0.40
C THR A 312 13.86 2.69 1.54
N PRO A 313 13.45 3.79 2.21
CA PRO A 313 12.44 3.72 3.25
C PRO A 313 11.13 3.13 2.71
N ARG A 314 10.49 2.26 3.49
CA ARG A 314 9.19 1.64 3.15
C ARG A 314 8.11 2.61 2.66
N PRO A 315 7.86 3.79 3.27
CA PRO A 315 6.89 4.75 2.75
C PRO A 315 7.21 5.21 1.32
N ILE A 316 8.49 5.31 0.95
CA ILE A 316 8.90 5.64 -0.40
C ILE A 316 8.61 4.48 -1.36
N LEU A 317 8.77 3.23 -0.94
CA LEU A 317 8.42 2.06 -1.75
C LEU A 317 6.91 1.97 -2.00
N LEU A 318 6.10 2.18 -0.97
CA LEU A 318 4.64 2.27 -1.09
C LEU A 318 4.20 3.46 -1.96
N PHE A 319 4.94 4.56 -1.94
CA PHE A 319 4.68 5.70 -2.80
C PHE A 319 5.07 5.44 -4.27
N GLN A 320 6.13 4.66 -4.52
CA GLN A 320 6.47 4.19 -5.86
C GLN A 320 5.38 3.26 -6.41
N ASP A 321 4.80 2.42 -5.55
CA ASP A 321 3.65 1.58 -5.89
C ASP A 321 2.42 2.42 -6.29
N LEU A 322 2.04 3.40 -5.46
CA LEU A 322 1.00 4.38 -5.77
C LEU A 322 1.25 5.05 -7.13
N GLN A 323 2.49 5.50 -7.38
CA GLN A 323 2.90 6.12 -8.63
C GLN A 323 2.66 5.22 -9.84
N GLN A 324 2.96 3.92 -9.73
CA GLN A 324 2.77 3.00 -10.84
C GLN A 324 1.30 2.71 -11.08
N ILE A 325 0.50 2.55 -10.03
CA ILE A 325 -0.95 2.36 -10.15
C ILE A 325 -1.56 3.57 -10.86
N ALA A 326 -1.21 4.77 -10.40
CA ALA A 326 -1.66 6.03 -11.01
C ALA A 326 -1.21 6.16 -12.48
N ALA A 327 -0.03 5.63 -12.82
CA ALA A 327 0.51 5.70 -14.16
C ALA A 327 -0.26 4.86 -15.18
N ASN A 328 -0.82 3.71 -14.77
CA ASN A 328 -1.54 2.78 -15.65
C ASN A 328 -0.85 2.57 -17.02
N GLY A 329 0.46 2.28 -16.98
CA GLY A 329 1.29 2.06 -18.17
C GLY A 329 1.84 3.32 -18.86
N LYS A 330 1.43 4.53 -18.46
CA LYS A 330 1.98 5.79 -18.97
C LYS A 330 3.28 6.15 -18.23
N PRO A 331 4.29 6.75 -18.88
CA PRO A 331 5.50 7.18 -18.18
C PRO A 331 5.21 8.38 -17.27
N PRO A 332 5.35 8.26 -15.94
CA PRO A 332 5.16 9.39 -15.03
C PRO A 332 6.35 10.35 -15.08
N SER A 333 6.10 11.66 -14.98
CA SER A 333 7.14 12.61 -14.59
C SER A 333 7.44 12.38 -13.12
N ARG A 334 8.73 12.26 -12.75
CA ARG A 334 9.11 11.91 -11.38
C ARG A 334 10.40 12.59 -10.95
N SER A 335 10.45 12.94 -9.67
CA SER A 335 11.66 13.40 -9.00
C SER A 335 11.83 12.65 -7.69
N TYR A 336 13.03 12.16 -7.43
CA TYR A 336 13.38 11.51 -6.17
C TYR A 336 14.67 12.13 -5.65
N SER A 337 14.68 12.51 -4.37
CA SER A 337 15.84 13.07 -3.70
C SER A 337 16.00 12.46 -2.31
N THR A 338 17.23 12.09 -1.97
CA THR A 338 17.61 11.64 -0.62
C THR A 338 18.70 12.55 -0.09
N SER A 339 18.57 13.00 1.16
CA SER A 339 19.62 13.73 1.88
C SER A 339 19.71 13.23 3.32
N GLY A 340 20.77 12.48 3.65
CA GLY A 340 20.94 11.90 4.97
C GLY A 340 19.75 11.01 5.35
N THR A 341 19.02 11.41 6.40
CA THR A 341 17.85 10.70 6.93
C THR A 341 16.52 11.14 6.30
N SER A 342 16.56 12.07 5.34
CA SER A 342 15.37 12.59 4.66
C SER A 342 15.26 12.02 3.25
N ALA A 343 14.05 11.59 2.89
CA ALA A 343 13.71 11.16 1.55
C ALA A 343 12.49 11.93 1.06
N ARG A 344 12.50 12.32 -0.22
CA ARG A 344 11.37 12.97 -0.89
C ARG A 344 11.17 12.36 -2.26
N SER A 345 9.92 12.05 -2.58
CA SER A 345 9.49 11.60 -3.90
C SER A 345 8.31 12.43 -4.37
N ARG A 346 8.25 12.70 -5.67
CA ARG A 346 7.13 13.38 -6.33
C ARG A 346 6.89 12.76 -7.69
N PHE A 347 5.64 12.67 -8.08
CA PHE A 347 5.28 12.35 -9.45
C PHE A 347 4.10 13.18 -9.95
N THR A 348 4.03 13.28 -11.27
CA THR A 348 2.88 13.80 -12.00
C THR A 348 2.56 12.83 -13.12
N VAL A 349 1.32 12.34 -13.18
CA VAL A 349 0.86 11.44 -14.23
C VAL A 349 -0.64 11.57 -14.47
N GLY A 350 -1.02 11.77 -15.74
CA GLY A 350 -2.41 12.10 -16.08
C GLY A 350 -2.87 13.33 -15.31
N ASP A 351 -3.93 13.17 -14.54
CA ASP A 351 -4.55 14.23 -13.73
C ASP A 351 -4.16 14.17 -12.25
N ILE A 352 -3.13 13.39 -11.90
CA ILE A 352 -2.67 13.24 -10.51
C ILE A 352 -1.28 13.87 -10.36
N GLU A 353 -1.14 14.74 -9.37
CA GLU A 353 0.13 15.14 -8.81
C GLU A 353 0.22 14.65 -7.36
N ALA A 354 1.30 13.94 -7.01
CA ALA A 354 1.51 13.52 -5.63
C ALA A 354 2.96 13.73 -5.19
N SER A 355 3.14 13.92 -3.88
CA SER A 355 4.45 13.95 -3.25
C SER A 355 4.41 13.34 -1.86
N ILE A 356 5.53 12.73 -1.47
CA ILE A 356 5.79 12.27 -0.12
C ILE A 356 7.16 12.77 0.32
N ALA A 357 7.26 13.20 1.57
CA ALA A 357 8.51 13.52 2.24
C ALA A 357 8.53 12.85 3.61
N THR A 358 9.62 12.16 3.91
CA THR A 358 9.81 11.44 5.18
C THR A 358 11.17 11.78 5.76
N SER A 359 11.18 12.14 7.03
CA SER A 359 12.35 12.37 7.86
C SER A 359 12.02 11.94 9.30
N PRO A 360 13.01 11.81 10.20
CA PRO A 360 12.74 11.41 11.58
C PRO A 360 11.80 12.35 12.34
N GLN A 361 11.73 13.63 11.95
CA GLN A 361 10.94 14.65 12.64
C GLN A 361 9.71 15.10 11.86
N LYS A 362 9.65 14.82 10.56
CA LYS A 362 8.60 15.34 9.68
C LYS A 362 8.20 14.32 8.64
N ARG A 363 6.89 14.13 8.50
CA ARG A 363 6.27 13.36 7.43
C ARG A 363 5.22 14.22 6.75
N GLU A 364 5.20 14.17 5.43
CA GLU A 364 4.28 14.95 4.62
C GLU A 364 3.89 14.12 3.40
N PHE A 365 2.59 13.93 3.20
CA PHE A 365 2.01 13.39 1.99
C PHE A 365 1.07 14.43 1.41
N THR A 366 1.08 14.57 0.08
CA THR A 366 0.13 15.40 -0.65
C THR A 366 -0.23 14.70 -1.94
N ILE A 367 -1.52 14.61 -2.24
CA ILE A 367 -2.03 14.19 -3.54
C ILE A 367 -3.09 15.18 -3.99
N ARG A 368 -3.02 15.54 -5.27
CA ARG A 368 -3.88 16.53 -5.91
C ARG A 368 -4.40 15.98 -7.23
N GLU A 369 -5.67 16.25 -7.49
CA GLU A 369 -6.32 16.05 -8.78
C GLU A 369 -6.30 17.36 -9.56
N ASP A 370 -5.84 17.33 -10.80
CA ASP A 370 -5.92 18.46 -11.71
C ASP A 370 -7.23 18.49 -12.50
N SER A 371 -7.84 17.32 -12.75
CA SER A 371 -9.19 17.21 -13.31
C SER A 371 -10.25 17.08 -12.20
N GLY A 372 -11.53 17.30 -12.57
CA GLY A 372 -12.64 17.30 -11.61
C GLY A 372 -12.67 16.03 -10.76
N PRO A 373 -12.92 16.13 -9.44
CA PRO A 373 -13.38 17.32 -8.70
C PRO A 373 -12.26 18.21 -8.11
N SER A 374 -11.03 18.11 -8.62
CA SER A 374 -9.90 18.98 -8.25
C SER A 374 -9.57 19.01 -6.76
N ARG A 375 -9.62 17.84 -6.10
CA ARG A 375 -9.32 17.75 -4.67
C ARG A 375 -7.83 17.75 -4.41
N THR A 376 -7.45 18.26 -3.25
CA THR A 376 -6.11 18.13 -2.68
C THR A 376 -6.24 17.52 -1.28
N LEU A 377 -5.70 16.33 -1.10
CA LEU A 377 -5.50 15.71 0.21
C LEU A 377 -4.06 15.94 0.63
N ALA A 378 -3.84 16.53 1.81
CA ALA A 378 -2.53 16.67 2.42
C ALA A 378 -2.57 16.20 3.87
N VAL A 379 -1.56 15.41 4.26
CA VAL A 379 -1.37 14.88 5.62
C VAL A 379 0.04 15.22 6.06
N ARG A 380 0.18 15.86 7.20
CA ARG A 380 1.45 16.29 7.78
C ARG A 380 1.53 15.87 9.23
N SER A 381 2.64 15.26 9.61
CA SER A 381 2.98 14.96 11.01
C SER A 381 4.34 15.57 11.32
N GLU A 382 4.43 16.27 12.45
CA GLU A 382 5.70 16.80 12.97
C GLU A 382 5.94 16.31 14.40
N ASN A 383 7.11 15.72 14.63
CA ASN A 383 7.63 15.16 15.87
C ASN A 383 6.67 14.18 16.57
N ASP A 384 5.81 13.49 15.81
CA ASP A 384 4.75 12.58 16.29
C ASP A 384 3.76 13.19 17.29
N ARG A 385 3.80 14.51 17.47
CA ARG A 385 2.99 15.24 18.45
C ARG A 385 1.94 16.12 17.79
N SER A 386 2.18 16.54 16.56
CA SER A 386 1.24 17.31 15.76
C SER A 386 0.79 16.52 14.54
N LEU A 387 -0.46 16.70 14.16
CA LEU A 387 -1.06 16.08 12.99
C LEU A 387 -1.94 17.11 12.31
N ARG A 388 -1.71 17.34 11.02
CA ARG A 388 -2.56 18.17 10.19
C ARG A 388 -3.06 17.36 9.02
N ILE A 389 -4.37 17.29 8.87
CA ILE A 389 -5.03 16.69 7.72
C ILE A 389 -5.87 17.78 7.05
N SER A 390 -5.67 17.99 5.76
CA SER A 390 -6.49 18.89 4.96
C SER A 390 -6.96 18.19 3.70
N LEU A 391 -8.27 18.21 3.45
CA LEU A 391 -8.88 17.85 2.19
C LEU A 391 -9.56 19.10 1.65
N ILE A 392 -9.09 19.60 0.52
CA ILE A 392 -9.56 20.85 -0.11
C ILE A 392 -10.13 20.52 -1.47
N GLY A 393 -11.36 20.93 -1.75
CA GLY A 393 -12.06 20.80 -3.03
C GLY A 393 -13.37 21.57 -2.97
N GLU A 394 -14.46 20.99 -3.48
CA GLU A 394 -15.81 21.53 -3.27
C GLU A 394 -16.17 21.61 -1.78
N HIS A 395 -15.73 20.60 -1.01
CA HIS A 395 -15.75 20.59 0.43
C HIS A 395 -14.36 20.82 1.00
N ILE A 396 -14.28 21.53 2.12
CA ILE A 396 -13.03 21.75 2.86
C ILE A 396 -13.14 21.03 4.19
N LEU A 397 -12.20 20.12 4.45
CA LEU A 397 -12.02 19.48 5.75
C LEU A 397 -10.61 19.80 6.24
N LEU A 398 -10.52 20.27 7.48
CA LEU A 398 -9.27 20.58 8.16
C LEU A 398 -9.33 19.99 9.57
N LEU A 399 -8.36 19.14 9.88
CA LEU A 399 -8.10 18.65 11.22
C LEU A 399 -6.69 19.08 11.62
N ASP A 400 -6.59 19.95 12.61
CA ASP A 400 -5.33 20.40 13.19
C ASP A 400 -5.22 19.88 14.63
N GLN A 401 -4.23 19.05 14.90
CA GLN A 401 -3.84 18.61 16.24
C GLN A 401 -2.48 19.21 16.57
N TYR A 402 -2.41 19.92 17.69
CA TYR A 402 -1.22 20.65 18.15
C TYR A 402 -0.37 19.80 19.09
N PRO A 403 0.91 20.18 19.35
CA PRO A 403 1.81 19.40 20.20
C PRO A 403 1.32 19.19 21.64
N ASP A 404 0.54 20.12 22.17
CA ASP A 404 -0.11 20.02 23.49
C ASP A 404 -1.26 18.99 23.52
N GLY A 405 -1.65 18.47 22.36
CA GLY A 405 -2.74 17.51 22.17
C GLY A 405 -4.06 18.16 21.83
N SER A 406 -4.18 19.48 21.96
CA SER A 406 -5.40 20.19 21.57
C SER A 406 -5.70 19.97 20.09
N VAL A 407 -6.98 19.90 19.77
CA VAL A 407 -7.43 19.60 18.41
C VAL A 407 -8.51 20.58 17.98
N ARG A 408 -8.48 20.89 16.69
CA ARG A 408 -9.49 21.66 16.00
C ARG A 408 -9.90 20.91 14.75
N TRP A 409 -11.19 20.67 14.60
CA TRP A 409 -11.77 20.13 13.38
C TRP A 409 -12.69 21.17 12.76
N VAL A 410 -12.47 21.46 11.48
CA VAL A 410 -13.31 22.34 10.67
C VAL A 410 -13.75 21.57 9.43
N SER A 411 -15.05 21.56 9.15
CA SER A 411 -15.62 21.03 7.92
C SER A 411 -16.52 22.10 7.31
N ILE A 412 -16.32 22.42 6.03
CA ILE A 412 -17.08 23.41 5.27
C ILE A 412 -17.65 22.69 4.04
N GLY A 413 -18.96 22.57 4.00
CA GLY A 413 -19.74 22.09 2.86
C GLY A 413 -21.01 22.90 2.74
N ASP A 414 -22.15 22.21 2.76
CA ASP A 414 -23.45 22.86 2.89
C ASP A 414 -23.59 23.54 4.27
N ASP A 415 -23.07 22.88 5.30
CA ASP A 415 -22.94 23.41 6.65
C ASP A 415 -21.47 23.68 7.02
N VAL A 416 -21.30 24.51 8.06
CA VAL A 416 -19.99 24.80 8.66
C VAL A 416 -19.93 24.18 10.05
N ILE A 417 -19.05 23.20 10.21
CA ILE A 417 -18.73 22.59 11.49
C ILE A 417 -17.36 23.10 11.92
N SER A 418 -17.25 23.50 13.19
CA SER A 418 -16.00 23.97 13.78
C SER A 418 -15.96 23.58 15.24
N GLU A 419 -15.37 22.42 15.53
CA GLU A 419 -15.27 21.87 16.86
C GLU A 419 -13.84 21.96 17.39
N LYS A 420 -13.69 22.09 18.71
CA LYS A 420 -12.41 22.14 19.41
C LYS A 420 -12.46 21.35 20.70
N ALA A 421 -11.36 20.67 21.02
CA ALA A 421 -11.21 19.96 22.29
C ALA A 421 -9.75 19.95 22.74
N SER A 422 -9.52 19.59 24.01
CA SER A 422 -8.15 19.46 24.54
C SER A 422 -7.41 18.20 24.06
N SER A 423 -8.12 17.25 23.44
CA SER A 423 -7.57 16.05 22.80
C SER A 423 -8.55 15.51 21.75
N PHE A 424 -8.05 14.72 20.80
CA PHE A 424 -8.93 14.07 19.82
C PHE A 424 -9.87 13.06 20.46
N ALA A 425 -9.45 12.33 21.50
CA ALA A 425 -10.35 11.44 22.25
C ALA A 425 -11.52 12.18 22.90
N LYS A 426 -11.29 13.38 23.46
CA LYS A 426 -12.40 14.21 23.98
C LYS A 426 -13.31 14.73 22.89
N LEU A 427 -12.74 15.18 21.77
CA LEU A 427 -13.52 15.60 20.61
C LEU A 427 -14.44 14.45 20.14
N TYR A 428 -13.88 13.24 20.08
CA TYR A 428 -14.59 12.03 19.68
C TYR A 428 -15.66 11.60 20.67
N ALA A 429 -15.39 11.68 21.97
CA ALA A 429 -16.39 11.42 23.00
C ALA A 429 -17.57 12.43 22.95
N GLN A 430 -17.30 13.68 22.61
CA GLN A 430 -18.32 14.73 22.51
C GLN A 430 -19.19 14.61 21.24
N HIS A 431 -18.60 14.20 20.12
CA HIS A 431 -19.25 14.16 18.81
C HIS A 431 -18.98 12.86 18.02
N PRO A 432 -19.27 11.67 18.59
CA PRO A 432 -18.84 10.41 17.99
C PRO A 432 -19.51 10.16 16.63
N GLU A 433 -20.82 10.41 16.54
CA GLU A 433 -21.59 10.23 15.30
C GLU A 433 -21.07 11.09 14.16
N ARG A 434 -20.85 12.39 14.41
CA ARG A 434 -20.34 13.33 13.39
C ARG A 434 -18.93 12.98 12.95
N ILE A 435 -18.07 12.55 13.88
CA ILE A 435 -16.71 12.15 13.52
C ILE A 435 -16.73 10.89 12.64
N GLU A 436 -17.52 9.88 12.98
CA GLU A 436 -17.62 8.66 12.17
C GLU A 436 -18.25 8.92 10.81
N SER A 437 -19.37 9.64 10.77
CA SER A 437 -20.18 9.85 9.56
C SER A 437 -19.61 10.92 8.64
N GLU A 438 -18.91 11.94 9.17
CA GLU A 438 -18.39 13.03 8.35
C GLU A 438 -16.86 13.01 8.24
N LEU A 439 -16.13 13.10 9.35
CA LEU A 439 -14.66 13.18 9.31
C LEU A 439 -14.07 11.88 8.76
N PHE A 440 -14.32 10.75 9.41
CA PHE A 440 -13.75 9.46 9.01
C PHE A 440 -14.31 8.95 7.69
N SER A 441 -15.59 9.17 7.40
CA SER A 441 -16.16 8.83 6.10
C SER A 441 -15.44 9.54 4.95
N ARG A 442 -15.28 10.88 5.02
CA ARG A 442 -14.58 11.67 3.99
C ARG A 442 -13.12 11.25 3.83
N LEU A 443 -12.43 10.98 4.94
CA LEU A 443 -11.05 10.51 4.92
C LEU A 443 -10.94 9.13 4.25
N ARG A 444 -11.81 8.18 4.60
CA ARG A 444 -11.87 6.85 3.95
C ARG A 444 -12.21 6.93 2.47
N HIS A 445 -13.11 7.83 2.08
CA HIS A 445 -13.45 8.07 0.67
C HIS A 445 -12.23 8.54 -0.14
N CYS A 446 -11.29 9.27 0.48
CA CYS A 446 -10.03 9.66 -0.14
C CYS A 446 -8.91 8.61 0.05
N GLY A 447 -9.22 7.45 0.61
CA GLY A 447 -8.28 6.35 0.83
C GLY A 447 -7.53 6.39 2.15
N VAL A 448 -7.72 7.37 3.03
CA VAL A 448 -7.05 7.36 4.35
C VAL A 448 -7.61 6.22 5.20
N ASP A 449 -6.73 5.39 5.75
CA ASP A 449 -7.12 4.33 6.67
C ASP A 449 -7.34 4.92 8.06
N THR A 450 -8.60 4.93 8.50
CA THR A 450 -9.03 5.57 9.75
C THR A 450 -8.90 4.60 10.91
N PRO A 451 -8.68 5.08 12.14
CA PRO A 451 -8.55 4.20 13.28
C PRO A 451 -9.87 3.50 13.61
N LEU A 452 -9.81 2.53 14.52
CA LEU A 452 -10.97 1.79 14.99
C LEU A 452 -12.07 2.72 15.55
N GLN A 453 -13.31 2.41 15.16
CA GLN A 453 -14.55 3.11 15.49
C GLN A 453 -15.31 2.41 16.62
N ARG A 454 -16.26 3.11 17.24
CA ARG A 454 -16.86 2.67 18.53
C ARG A 454 -17.61 1.33 18.43
N PHE A 455 -18.04 0.97 17.23
CA PHE A 455 -18.77 -0.27 16.95
C PHE A 455 -17.99 -1.27 16.11
N ASP A 456 -16.68 -1.06 15.93
CA ASP A 456 -15.86 -2.07 15.27
C ASP A 456 -15.78 -3.33 16.14
N ARG A 457 -15.85 -4.49 15.50
CA ARG A 457 -15.96 -5.80 16.16
C ARG A 457 -14.90 -6.03 17.24
N GLN A 458 -13.66 -5.64 16.97
CA GLN A 458 -12.54 -5.81 17.92
C GLN A 458 -12.76 -4.99 19.19
N LEU A 459 -13.25 -3.76 19.03
CA LEU A 459 -13.47 -2.83 20.13
C LEU A 459 -14.73 -3.20 20.92
N VAL A 460 -15.81 -3.59 20.22
CA VAL A 460 -17.01 -4.16 20.84
C VAL A 460 -16.68 -5.41 21.67
N SER A 461 -15.92 -6.36 21.09
CA SER A 461 -15.48 -7.55 21.82
C SER A 461 -14.73 -7.16 23.09
N ARG A 462 -13.79 -6.21 22.97
CA ARG A 462 -12.98 -5.76 24.11
C ARG A 462 -13.83 -5.06 25.17
N VAL A 463 -14.77 -4.21 24.79
CA VAL A 463 -15.73 -3.57 25.70
C VAL A 463 -16.57 -4.61 26.42
N MET A 464 -17.09 -5.61 25.69
CA MET A 464 -17.88 -6.68 26.29
C MET A 464 -17.07 -7.51 27.29
N ASP A 465 -15.80 -7.79 27.00
CA ASP A 465 -14.90 -8.46 27.95
C ASP A 465 -14.71 -7.64 29.24
N GLN A 466 -14.61 -6.31 29.12
CA GLN A 466 -14.51 -5.42 30.28
C GLN A 466 -15.82 -5.34 31.07
N ILE A 467 -16.99 -5.33 30.41
CA ILE A 467 -18.32 -5.32 31.05
C ILE A 467 -18.57 -6.64 31.79
N LYS A 468 -18.37 -7.77 31.12
CA LYS A 468 -18.52 -9.11 31.70
C LYS A 468 -17.60 -9.30 32.90
N GLY A 469 -16.42 -8.68 32.83
CA GLY A 469 -15.35 -8.90 33.78
C GLY A 469 -14.78 -10.31 33.66
N VAL A 470 -13.77 -10.60 34.48
CA VAL A 470 -13.17 -11.93 34.51
C VAL A 470 -13.94 -12.80 35.50
N ASP A 471 -14.39 -13.98 35.07
CA ASP A 471 -15.11 -14.93 35.90
C ASP A 471 -14.21 -15.55 36.98
N GLN A 472 -14.83 -16.03 38.07
CA GLN A 472 -14.10 -16.54 39.23
C GLN A 472 -13.16 -17.72 38.90
N PRO A 473 -13.55 -18.71 38.07
CA PRO A 473 -12.64 -19.78 37.66
C PRO A 473 -11.39 -19.27 36.93
N THR A 474 -11.53 -18.31 36.01
CA THR A 474 -10.39 -17.73 35.30
C THR A 474 -9.48 -16.94 36.23
N ARG A 475 -10.04 -16.19 37.20
CA ARG A 475 -9.24 -15.51 38.23
C ARG A 475 -8.43 -16.49 39.08
N GLN A 476 -9.05 -17.59 39.50
CA GLN A 476 -8.38 -18.63 40.29
C GLN A 476 -7.27 -19.31 39.49
N ARG A 477 -7.54 -19.65 38.23
CA ARG A 477 -6.56 -20.23 37.31
C ARG A 477 -5.38 -19.28 37.07
N PHE A 478 -5.67 -18.00 36.81
CA PHE A 478 -4.63 -16.98 36.65
C PHE A 478 -3.75 -16.85 37.89
N ALA A 479 -4.36 -16.72 39.08
CA ALA A 479 -3.62 -16.61 40.34
C ALA A 479 -2.74 -17.85 40.58
N HIS A 480 -3.23 -19.04 40.25
CA HIS A 480 -2.45 -20.27 40.32
C HIS A 480 -1.24 -20.24 39.39
N LEU A 481 -1.42 -19.83 38.13
CA LEU A 481 -0.34 -19.73 37.14
C LEU A 481 0.71 -18.68 37.51
N VAL A 482 0.28 -17.53 38.05
CA VAL A 482 1.19 -16.50 38.56
C VAL A 482 2.04 -17.02 39.71
N THR A 483 1.43 -17.78 40.64
CA THR A 483 2.18 -18.43 41.72
C THR A 483 3.16 -19.49 41.19
N GLN A 484 2.76 -20.27 40.18
CA GLN A 484 3.65 -21.27 39.56
C GLN A 484 4.83 -20.67 38.79
N ILE A 485 4.66 -19.48 38.20
CA ILE A 485 5.75 -18.73 37.58
C ILE A 485 6.87 -18.42 38.59
N ASP A 486 6.55 -18.34 39.89
CA ASP A 486 7.53 -18.10 40.96
C ASP A 486 7.95 -19.38 41.70
N SER A 487 7.60 -20.55 41.16
CA SER A 487 7.97 -21.83 41.78
C SER A 487 9.47 -22.10 41.70
N GLY A 488 9.99 -22.84 42.68
CA GLY A 488 11.40 -23.30 42.68
C GLY A 488 11.74 -24.25 41.52
N ASN A 489 10.74 -24.82 40.85
CA ASN A 489 10.92 -25.81 39.77
C ASN A 489 10.84 -25.16 38.38
N PHE A 490 11.89 -25.30 37.58
CA PHE A 490 11.95 -24.75 36.22
C PHE A 490 10.83 -25.27 35.31
N ALA A 491 10.46 -26.55 35.41
CA ALA A 491 9.43 -27.15 34.56
C ALA A 491 8.05 -26.51 34.82
N ASP A 492 7.73 -26.25 36.09
CA ASP A 492 6.47 -25.63 36.50
C ASP A 492 6.42 -24.15 36.07
N ARG A 493 7.52 -23.40 36.26
CA ARG A 493 7.63 -22.02 35.74
C ARG A 493 7.44 -21.95 34.23
N GLN A 494 8.08 -22.85 33.49
CA GLN A 494 7.99 -22.87 32.03
C GLN A 494 6.59 -23.26 31.53
N LYS A 495 5.96 -24.23 32.18
CA LYS A 495 4.58 -24.63 31.88
C LYS A 495 3.60 -23.48 32.13
N ALA A 496 3.70 -22.83 33.30
CA ALA A 496 2.84 -21.71 33.65
C ALA A 496 3.01 -20.52 32.71
N TYR A 497 4.26 -20.19 32.35
CA TYR A 497 4.54 -19.13 31.38
C TYR A 497 3.94 -19.43 30.00
N ARG A 498 4.10 -20.66 29.48
CA ARG A 498 3.49 -21.06 28.21
C ARG A 498 1.96 -20.97 28.28
N GLU A 499 1.36 -21.47 29.35
CA GLU A 499 -0.10 -21.44 29.50
C GLU A 499 -0.65 -20.02 29.57
N LEU A 500 0.03 -19.11 30.28
CA LEU A 500 -0.32 -17.68 30.31
C LEU A 500 -0.13 -17.03 28.92
N SER A 501 0.95 -17.36 28.22
CA SER A 501 1.23 -16.86 26.86
C SER A 501 0.19 -17.36 25.84
N ASP A 502 -0.16 -18.65 25.89
CA ASP A 502 -1.11 -19.29 24.97
C ASP A 502 -2.54 -18.79 25.17
N ASN A 503 -2.86 -18.29 26.38
CA ASN A 503 -4.18 -17.78 26.77
C ASN A 503 -4.14 -16.28 27.12
N ILE A 504 -3.23 -15.53 26.51
CA ILE A 504 -2.98 -14.12 26.83
C ILE A 504 -4.21 -13.23 26.65
N GLU A 505 -5.12 -13.58 25.74
CA GLU A 505 -6.37 -12.85 25.51
C GLU A 505 -7.28 -12.92 26.75
N SER A 506 -7.54 -14.12 27.26
CA SER A 506 -8.36 -14.37 28.45
C SER A 506 -7.76 -13.78 29.72
N PHE A 507 -6.42 -13.70 29.81
CA PHE A 507 -5.72 -13.18 30.98
C PHE A 507 -5.29 -11.73 30.88
N SER A 508 -5.46 -11.07 29.72
CA SER A 508 -4.98 -9.70 29.44
C SER A 508 -5.36 -8.68 30.52
N THR A 509 -6.64 -8.63 30.89
CA THR A 509 -7.15 -7.71 31.92
C THR A 509 -6.55 -7.99 33.30
N LEU A 510 -6.26 -9.26 33.64
CA LEU A 510 -5.62 -9.61 34.91
C LEU A 510 -4.12 -9.31 34.88
N LEU A 511 -3.44 -9.58 33.76
CA LEU A 511 -2.02 -9.28 33.56
C LEU A 511 -1.74 -7.79 33.74
N LEU A 512 -2.54 -6.93 33.10
CA LEU A 512 -2.40 -5.46 33.21
C LEU A 512 -2.66 -4.95 34.63
N ARG A 513 -3.46 -5.66 35.44
CA ARG A 513 -3.75 -5.31 36.84
C ARG A 513 -2.79 -5.93 37.85
N THR A 514 -1.93 -6.85 37.44
CA THR A 514 -0.97 -7.50 38.34
C THR A 514 0.15 -6.51 38.63
N SER A 515 0.36 -6.15 39.90
CA SER A 515 1.44 -5.26 40.35
C SER A 515 2.82 -5.90 40.19
N ASP A 516 3.85 -5.07 39.98
CA ASP A 516 5.26 -5.50 40.02
C ASP A 516 5.82 -5.58 41.45
N GLU A 517 5.06 -5.14 42.45
CA GLU A 517 5.55 -4.90 43.81
C GLU A 517 5.38 -6.08 44.77
N ASP A 518 4.76 -7.18 44.36
CA ASP A 518 4.67 -8.36 45.22
C ASP A 518 6.01 -9.09 45.15
N GLY A 519 6.60 -9.45 46.31
CA GLY A 519 7.95 -10.02 46.50
C GLY A 519 8.25 -11.34 45.77
N ARG A 520 8.08 -11.33 44.45
CA ARG A 520 8.34 -12.39 43.48
C ARG A 520 9.82 -12.41 43.12
N SER A 521 10.31 -13.55 42.62
CA SER A 521 11.66 -13.62 42.07
C SER A 521 11.85 -12.67 40.87
N ALA A 522 13.11 -12.30 40.60
CA ALA A 522 13.46 -11.50 39.43
C ALA A 522 13.07 -12.20 38.11
N GLU A 523 13.17 -13.53 38.05
CA GLU A 523 12.76 -14.31 36.88
C GLU A 523 11.24 -14.23 36.66
N ALA A 524 10.45 -14.41 37.72
CA ALA A 524 8.99 -14.28 37.66
C ALA A 524 8.56 -12.89 37.19
N THR A 525 9.19 -11.85 37.75
CA THR A 525 8.94 -10.45 37.39
C THR A 525 9.26 -10.19 35.91
N ALA A 526 10.41 -10.66 35.42
CA ALA A 526 10.80 -10.52 34.02
C ALA A 526 9.82 -11.24 33.07
N ARG A 527 9.39 -12.47 33.41
CA ARG A 527 8.42 -13.24 32.62
C ARG A 527 7.04 -12.57 32.59
N LEU A 528 6.56 -12.05 33.72
CA LEU A 528 5.30 -11.32 33.79
C LEU A 528 5.39 -9.98 33.04
N ALA A 529 6.52 -9.28 33.13
CA ALA A 529 6.75 -8.07 32.34
C ALA A 529 6.72 -8.36 30.84
N GLU A 530 7.30 -9.47 30.38
CA GLU A 530 7.24 -9.90 28.98
C GLU A 530 5.81 -10.26 28.56
N LEU A 531 5.05 -10.99 29.38
CA LEU A 531 3.63 -11.27 29.11
C LEU A 531 2.79 -9.98 29.09
N ARG A 532 3.05 -9.03 29.99
CA ARG A 532 2.37 -7.73 29.97
C ARG A 532 2.74 -6.93 28.73
N LYS A 533 4.00 -6.99 28.28
CA LYS A 533 4.43 -6.37 27.03
C LYS A 533 3.68 -6.97 25.83
N GLN A 534 3.64 -8.30 25.72
CA GLN A 534 2.90 -9.00 24.66
C GLN A 534 1.39 -8.69 24.69
N SER A 535 0.79 -8.66 25.89
CA SER A 535 -0.62 -8.30 26.06
C SER A 535 -0.88 -6.83 25.76
N GLY A 536 0.02 -5.95 26.20
CA GLY A 536 -0.03 -4.51 26.02
C GLY A 536 0.11 -4.13 24.55
N GLU A 537 1.08 -4.68 23.83
CA GLU A 537 1.21 -4.50 22.38
C GLU A 537 -0.08 -4.88 21.63
N ARG A 538 -0.87 -5.80 22.18
CA ARG A 538 -2.09 -6.30 21.52
C ARG A 538 -3.37 -5.55 21.90
N PHE A 539 -3.53 -5.14 23.15
CA PHE A 539 -4.81 -4.58 23.66
C PHE A 539 -4.71 -3.19 24.30
N LEU A 540 -3.51 -2.70 24.58
CA LEU A 540 -3.32 -1.43 25.31
C LEU A 540 -3.92 -0.24 24.57
N GLU A 541 -3.83 -0.21 23.23
CA GLU A 541 -4.43 0.85 22.43
C GLU A 541 -5.95 0.86 22.57
N LEU A 542 -6.59 -0.32 22.50
CA LEU A 542 -8.04 -0.47 22.68
C LEU A 542 -8.46 -0.07 24.08
N ASP A 543 -7.74 -0.52 25.11
CA ASP A 543 -8.06 -0.22 26.50
C ASP A 543 -7.92 1.28 26.79
N ARG A 544 -6.84 1.92 26.34
CA ARG A 544 -6.65 3.39 26.45
C ARG A 544 -7.73 4.15 25.69
N LEU A 545 -8.16 3.65 24.53
CA LEU A 545 -9.25 4.26 23.78
C LEU A 545 -10.57 4.18 24.55
N ILE A 546 -10.94 3.01 25.05
CA ILE A 546 -12.15 2.79 25.86
C ILE A 546 -12.14 3.68 27.11
N GLU A 547 -10.99 3.77 27.78
CA GLU A 547 -10.82 4.61 28.98
C GLU A 547 -10.92 6.10 28.64
N SER A 548 -10.18 6.57 27.63
CA SER A 548 -10.13 7.99 27.27
C SER A 548 -11.44 8.53 26.68
N THR A 549 -12.24 7.67 26.06
CA THR A 549 -13.58 8.00 25.57
C THR A 549 -14.66 7.83 26.64
N GLY A 550 -14.39 7.06 27.69
CA GLY A 550 -15.31 6.83 28.79
C GLY A 550 -16.51 5.95 28.41
N TRP A 551 -16.43 5.16 27.33
CA TRP A 551 -17.56 4.40 26.80
C TRP A 551 -18.23 3.45 27.78
N LEU A 552 -17.48 2.85 28.71
CA LEU A 552 -18.04 1.99 29.76
C LEU A 552 -18.98 2.72 30.74
N ASN A 553 -18.95 4.06 30.71
CA ASN A 553 -19.73 4.94 31.58
C ASN A 553 -20.61 5.90 30.78
N ASP A 554 -20.63 5.80 29.45
CA ASP A 554 -21.47 6.64 28.58
C ASP A 554 -22.80 5.92 28.28
N PRO A 555 -23.93 6.41 28.83
CA PRO A 555 -25.21 5.77 28.59
C PRO A 555 -25.62 5.79 27.11
N ARG A 556 -25.25 6.81 26.32
CA ARG A 556 -25.60 6.88 24.89
C ARG A 556 -24.92 5.76 24.12
N TYR A 557 -23.63 5.56 24.36
CA TYR A 557 -22.86 4.48 23.77
C TYR A 557 -23.41 3.10 24.18
N LEU A 558 -23.63 2.87 25.48
CA LEU A 558 -24.12 1.57 25.96
C LEU A 558 -25.50 1.21 25.41
N ILE A 559 -26.41 2.19 25.26
CA ILE A 559 -27.71 1.97 24.60
C ILE A 559 -27.51 1.58 23.13
N GLY A 560 -26.67 2.31 22.39
CA GLY A 560 -26.37 1.99 21.00
C GLY A 560 -25.67 0.63 20.82
N LEU A 561 -24.86 0.22 21.80
CA LEU A 561 -24.22 -1.09 21.84
C LEU A 561 -25.24 -2.20 22.10
N GLY A 562 -26.14 -2.00 23.06
CA GLY A 562 -27.22 -2.94 23.41
C GLY A 562 -28.10 -3.33 22.23
N GLN A 563 -28.36 -2.38 21.33
CA GLN A 563 -29.14 -2.60 20.11
C GLN A 563 -28.43 -3.40 19.03
N ARG A 564 -27.11 -3.59 19.14
CA ARG A 564 -26.26 -4.19 18.10
C ARG A 564 -25.67 -5.54 18.49
N VAL A 565 -25.56 -5.80 19.78
CA VAL A 565 -25.10 -7.11 20.26
C VAL A 565 -26.22 -8.13 20.20
N ARG A 566 -25.85 -9.41 20.28
CA ARG A 566 -26.81 -10.51 20.34
C ARG A 566 -27.57 -10.51 21.67
N ASP A 567 -28.77 -11.08 21.67
CA ASP A 567 -29.65 -11.16 22.84
C ASP A 567 -28.97 -11.78 24.07
N ASP A 568 -28.06 -12.76 23.89
CA ASP A 568 -27.31 -13.40 24.98
C ASP A 568 -26.32 -12.47 25.70
N GLN A 569 -26.03 -11.31 25.11
CA GLN A 569 -25.12 -10.29 25.65
C GLN A 569 -25.86 -9.03 26.13
N SER A 570 -27.14 -8.89 25.76
CA SER A 570 -27.96 -7.70 26.03
C SER A 570 -28.11 -7.44 27.54
N ASP A 571 -28.35 -8.49 28.32
CA ASP A 571 -28.49 -8.44 29.79
C ASP A 571 -27.27 -7.83 30.49
N LEU A 572 -26.05 -8.16 30.02
CA LEU A 572 -24.81 -7.64 30.60
C LEU A 572 -24.70 -6.12 30.40
N ILE A 573 -25.12 -5.64 29.24
CA ILE A 573 -25.13 -4.20 28.92
C ILE A 573 -26.22 -3.49 29.72
N ALA A 574 -27.42 -4.09 29.83
CA ALA A 574 -28.49 -3.57 30.67
C ALA A 574 -28.02 -3.39 32.11
N GLN A 575 -27.46 -4.44 32.74
CA GLN A 575 -26.90 -4.36 34.11
C GLN A 575 -25.85 -3.27 34.26
N ARG A 576 -24.98 -3.09 33.25
CA ARG A 576 -23.98 -2.00 33.26
C ARG A 576 -24.65 -0.62 33.21
N LEU A 577 -25.66 -0.44 32.36
CA LEU A 577 -26.45 0.79 32.30
C LEU A 577 -27.16 1.08 33.62
N GLU A 578 -27.73 0.07 34.28
CA GLU A 578 -28.35 0.23 35.59
C GLU A 578 -27.31 0.71 36.63
N SER A 579 -26.13 0.11 36.63
CA SER A 579 -25.03 0.51 37.52
C SER A 579 -24.54 1.94 37.28
N VAL A 580 -24.55 2.41 36.03
CA VAL A 580 -24.04 3.74 35.66
C VAL A 580 -25.10 4.83 35.86
N THR A 581 -26.37 4.52 35.61
CA THR A 581 -27.46 5.51 35.58
C THR A 581 -28.37 5.47 36.83
N GLY A 582 -28.35 4.37 37.58
CA GLY A 582 -29.27 4.08 38.68
C GLY A 582 -30.72 3.80 38.26
N GLN A 583 -31.00 3.66 36.95
CA GLN A 583 -32.33 3.34 36.42
C GLN A 583 -32.41 1.86 36.04
N SER A 584 -33.58 1.24 36.18
CA SER A 584 -33.79 -0.15 35.78
C SER A 584 -34.90 -0.23 34.74
N PHE A 585 -34.50 -0.49 33.48
CA PHE A 585 -35.40 -0.71 32.35
C PHE A 585 -35.15 -2.05 31.66
N GLY A 586 -34.23 -2.88 32.16
CA GLY A 586 -33.82 -4.12 31.51
C GLY A 586 -33.27 -3.88 30.11
N ASP A 587 -33.63 -4.77 29.19
CA ASP A 587 -33.29 -4.77 27.76
C ASP A 587 -34.27 -3.96 26.89
N ASP A 588 -35.19 -3.17 27.49
CA ASP A 588 -36.07 -2.25 26.76
C ASP A 588 -35.29 -1.03 26.23
N TRP A 589 -34.58 -1.22 25.12
CA TRP A 589 -33.75 -0.20 24.49
C TRP A 589 -34.53 1.04 24.05
N GLN A 590 -35.82 0.89 23.69
CA GLN A 590 -36.66 2.04 23.32
C GLN A 590 -36.99 2.90 24.54
N ARG A 591 -37.19 2.30 25.71
CA ARG A 591 -37.37 3.03 26.96
C ARG A 591 -36.09 3.75 27.40
N TRP A 592 -34.95 3.09 27.26
CA TRP A 592 -33.64 3.74 27.48
C TRP A 592 -33.43 4.95 26.56
N GLN A 593 -33.74 4.82 25.27
CA GLN A 593 -33.65 5.93 24.31
C GLN A 593 -34.58 7.10 24.67
N ARG A 594 -35.84 6.82 25.05
CA ARG A 594 -36.77 7.87 25.50
C ARG A 594 -36.27 8.58 26.75
N TRP A 595 -35.70 7.82 27.69
CA TRP A 595 -35.13 8.39 28.92
C TRP A 595 -33.94 9.31 28.62
N ILE A 596 -33.02 8.91 27.74
CA ILE A 596 -31.84 9.72 27.43
C ILE A 596 -32.17 10.95 26.58
N ALA A 597 -33.21 10.87 25.75
CA ALA A 597 -33.70 12.02 24.98
C ALA A 597 -34.45 13.05 25.86
N GLY A 598 -34.96 12.63 27.01
CA GLY A 598 -35.62 13.52 27.99
C GLY A 598 -34.67 14.23 28.96
N ARG A 599 -33.36 14.01 28.83
CA ARG A 599 -32.29 14.67 29.59
C ARG A 599 -31.50 15.61 28.69
#